data_AF-A0A223D3E2-F1
#
_entry.id   AF-A0A223D3E2-F1
#
_cell.length_a   1.000
_cell.length_b   1.000
_cell.length_c   1.000
_cell.angle_alpha   90.00
_cell.angle_beta   90.00
_cell.angle_gamma   90.00
#
_symmetry.space_group_name_H-M   'P 1'
#
loop_
_entity.id
_entity.type
_entity.pdbx_description
1 polymer ?
#
loop_
_entity_poly.entity_id
_entity_poly.type
_entity_poly.pdbx_seq_one_letter_code
_entity_poly.pdbx_strand_id
1 'polypeptide(L)'
;MQMPKEWTEAEIPEGGTLLRKETYEYQTEKGDFQIEVFENLKGEFYAIGTPQNGDKLIVYGSNLTTSRALALSVVLDKIERE
;
A
#
# COMPACT_ATOMS: atom_id res chain seq x y z
N MET A 1 -23.44 -17.90 13.40
CA MET A 1 -22.91 -16.79 12.58
C MET A 1 -22.29 -17.40 11.34
N GLN A 2 -22.70 -16.95 10.15
CA GLN A 2 -22.03 -17.29 8.91
C GLN A 2 -20.81 -16.36 8.79
N MET A 3 -19.62 -16.91 8.55
CA MET A 3 -18.43 -16.07 8.36
C MET A 3 -18.54 -15.32 7.03
N PRO A 4 -18.10 -14.05 6.97
CA PRO A 4 -18.09 -13.28 5.72
C PRO A 4 -17.23 -14.01 4.68
N LYS A 5 -17.71 -14.06 3.43
CA LYS A 5 -17.05 -14.78 2.35
C LYS A 5 -15.96 -13.93 1.69
N GLU A 6 -16.18 -12.61 1.71
CA GLU A 6 -15.26 -11.61 1.21
C GLU A 6 -14.96 -10.59 2.31
N TRP A 7 -13.76 -10.00 2.32
CA TRP A 7 -13.36 -9.02 3.32
C TRP A 7 -14.21 -7.74 3.28
N THR A 8 -14.84 -7.46 2.13
CA THR A 8 -15.77 -6.35 1.93
C THR A 8 -17.12 -6.52 2.62
N GLU A 9 -17.45 -7.73 3.05
CA GLU A 9 -18.68 -8.06 3.78
C GLU A 9 -18.51 -7.95 5.30
N ALA A 10 -17.32 -7.62 5.80
CA ALA A 10 -17.06 -7.51 7.22
C ALA A 10 -17.83 -6.33 7.85
N GLU A 11 -18.53 -6.58 8.96
CA GLU A 11 -19.11 -5.52 9.78
C GLU A 11 -17.99 -4.72 10.46
N ILE A 12 -17.84 -3.45 10.06
CA ILE A 12 -16.85 -2.55 10.65
C ILE A 12 -17.52 -1.71 11.74
N PRO A 13 -16.97 -1.68 12.97
CA PRO A 13 -17.45 -0.80 14.02
C PRO A 13 -17.49 0.66 13.58
N GLU A 14 -18.43 1.42 14.15
CA GLU A 14 -18.57 2.85 13.84
C GLU A 14 -17.22 3.59 14.05
N GLY A 15 -16.84 4.40 13.06
CA GLY A 15 -15.57 5.14 13.03
C GLY A 15 -14.34 4.31 12.58
N GLY A 16 -14.48 3.00 12.36
CA GLY A 16 -13.42 2.15 11.85
C GLY A 16 -13.22 2.25 10.34
N THR A 17 -12.04 1.84 9.87
CA THR A 17 -11.77 1.60 8.45
C THR A 17 -10.97 0.30 8.31
N LEU A 18 -11.36 -0.55 7.37
CA LEU A 18 -10.63 -1.76 7.02
C LEU A 18 -9.99 -1.55 5.65
N LEU A 19 -8.73 -1.94 5.55
CA LEU A 19 -7.97 -1.91 4.31
C LEU A 19 -7.48 -3.32 4.00
N ARG A 20 -7.63 -3.74 2.74
CA ARG A 20 -6.87 -4.89 2.23
C ARG A 20 -5.46 -4.42 1.89
N LYS A 21 -4.45 -5.20 2.27
CA LYS A 21 -3.05 -4.87 2.06
C LYS A 21 -2.36 -5.96 1.23
N GLU A 22 -1.59 -5.54 0.24
CA GLU A 22 -0.61 -6.36 -0.48
C GLU A 22 0.78 -5.81 -0.20
N THR A 23 1.75 -6.69 0.08
CA THR A 23 3.15 -6.30 0.32
C THR A 23 4.03 -6.85 -0.79
N TYR A 24 4.95 -6.02 -1.27
CA TYR A 24 5.93 -6.34 -2.30
C TYR A 24 7.33 -5.99 -1.80
N GLU A 25 8.31 -6.78 -2.22
CA GLU A 25 9.72 -6.45 -2.07
C GLU A 25 10.24 -5.90 -3.40
N TYR A 26 10.83 -4.71 -3.35
CA TYR A 26 11.41 -4.05 -4.52
C TYR A 26 12.91 -3.87 -4.30
N GLN A 27 13.68 -4.64 -5.07
CA GLN A 27 15.14 -4.66 -4.99
C GLN A 27 15.73 -3.85 -6.15
N THR A 28 16.60 -2.90 -5.83
CA THR A 28 17.29 -2.05 -6.82
C THR A 28 18.75 -1.85 -6.43
N GLU A 29 19.53 -1.23 -7.33
CA GLU A 29 20.93 -0.87 -7.04
C GLU A 29 21.06 0.13 -5.88
N LYS A 30 19.98 0.85 -5.53
CA LYS A 30 19.93 1.81 -4.42
C LYS A 30 19.62 1.14 -3.08
N GLY A 31 19.15 -0.11 -3.10
CA GLY A 31 18.79 -0.89 -1.91
C GLY A 31 17.44 -1.60 -2.04
N ASP A 32 17.05 -2.23 -0.93
CA ASP A 32 15.81 -2.98 -0.84
C ASP A 32 14.72 -2.15 -0.19
N PHE A 33 13.54 -2.18 -0.79
CA PHE A 33 12.37 -1.44 -0.33
C PHE A 33 11.20 -2.40 -0.10
N GLN A 34 10.48 -2.19 1.00
CA GLN A 34 9.17 -2.78 1.20
C GLN A 34 8.12 -1.82 0.66
N ILE A 35 7.30 -2.31 -0.25
CA ILE A 35 6.16 -1.58 -0.81
C ILE A 35 4.87 -2.19 -0.27
N GLU A 36 4.00 -1.36 0.28
CA GLU A 36 2.68 -1.77 0.77
C GLU A 36 1.61 -1.04 -0.04
N VAL A 37 0.72 -1.80 -0.65
CA VAL A 37 -0.44 -1.27 -1.38
C VAL A 37 -1.68 -1.57 -0.58
N PHE A 38 -2.47 -0.54 -0.35
CA PHE A 38 -3.70 -0.59 0.43
C PHE A 38 -4.89 -0.34 -0.47
N GLU A 39 -5.96 -1.09 -0.24
CA GLU A 39 -7.26 -0.92 -0.88
C GLU A 39 -8.33 -0.75 0.19
N ASN A 40 -9.15 0.29 0.05
CA ASN A 40 -10.27 0.51 0.95
C ASN A 40 -11.57 -0.14 0.42
N LEU A 41 -12.61 -0.16 1.24
CA LEU A 41 -13.93 -0.72 0.86
C LEU A 41 -14.60 -0.03 -0.33
N LYS A 42 -14.11 1.15 -0.76
CA LYS A 42 -14.61 1.88 -1.92
C LYS A 42 -13.89 1.47 -3.22
N GLY A 43 -12.92 0.56 -3.15
CA GLY A 43 -12.07 0.19 -4.28
C GLY A 43 -11.05 1.28 -4.65
N GLU A 44 -10.70 2.14 -3.70
CA GLU A 44 -9.64 3.13 -3.86
C GLU A 44 -8.33 2.59 -3.28
N PHE A 45 -7.23 2.95 -3.92
CA PHE A 45 -5.89 2.45 -3.65
C PHE A 45 -4.94 3.58 -3.26
N TYR A 46 -4.01 3.29 -2.35
CA TYR A 46 -2.80 4.06 -2.18
C TYR A 46 -1.64 3.11 -1.88
N ALA A 47 -0.41 3.56 -2.13
CA ALA A 47 0.78 2.77 -1.85
C ALA A 47 1.79 3.58 -1.05
N ILE A 48 2.60 2.88 -0.25
CA ILE A 48 3.77 3.43 0.42
C ILE A 48 4.98 2.53 0.16
N GLY A 49 6.15 3.12 0.01
CA GLY A 49 7.43 2.44 -0.06
C GLY A 49 8.34 2.89 1.06
N THR A 50 9.07 1.96 1.68
CA THR A 50 10.03 2.25 2.75
C THR A 50 11.30 1.43 2.54
N PRO A 51 12.50 2.01 2.75
CA PRO A 51 13.75 1.24 2.69
C PRO A 51 13.75 0.21 3.84
N GLN A 52 14.12 -1.04 3.54
CA GLN A 52 14.23 -2.08 4.56
C GLN A 52 15.49 -1.92 5.41
N ASN A 53 16.56 -1.40 4.81
CA ASN A 53 17.86 -1.26 5.43
C ASN A 53 18.32 0.20 5.29
N GLY A 54 18.34 0.94 6.39
CA GLY A 54 18.82 2.32 6.40
C GLY A 54 18.74 2.98 7.77
N ASP A 55 19.60 3.97 8.00
CA ASP A 55 19.65 4.74 9.26
C ASP A 55 18.49 5.74 9.40
N LYS A 56 17.73 5.96 8.31
CA LYS A 56 16.61 6.90 8.23
C LYS A 56 15.37 6.21 7.68
N LEU A 57 14.23 6.48 8.29
CA LEU A 57 12.92 6.09 7.76
C LEU A 57 12.44 7.16 6.78
N ILE A 58 12.45 6.83 5.48
CA ILE A 58 11.88 7.65 4.41
C ILE A 58 10.65 6.91 3.90
N VAL A 59 9.52 7.61 3.77
CA VAL A 59 8.25 7.04 3.29
C VAL A 59 7.87 7.67 1.96
N TYR A 60 7.88 6.85 0.91
CA TYR A 60 7.46 7.24 -0.43
C TYR A 60 5.98 6.92 -0.63
N GLY A 61 5.09 7.91 -0.54
CA GLY A 61 3.65 7.68 -0.66
C GLY A 61 3.06 8.05 -2.03
N SER A 62 2.01 7.36 -2.46
CA SER A 62 1.11 7.82 -3.53
C SER A 62 -0.06 8.64 -2.98
N ASN A 63 -0.74 9.40 -3.85
CA ASN A 63 -2.10 9.86 -3.54
C ASN A 63 -3.08 8.68 -3.63
N LEU A 64 -4.28 8.90 -3.11
CA LEU A 64 -5.41 8.01 -3.33
C LEU A 64 -5.79 7.98 -4.82
N THR A 65 -6.06 6.80 -5.37
CA THR A 65 -6.38 6.60 -6.79
C THR A 65 -7.32 5.42 -6.97
N THR A 66 -7.97 5.29 -8.12
CA THR A 66 -8.84 4.15 -8.46
C THR A 66 -8.09 3.01 -9.13
N SER A 67 -6.77 3.12 -9.30
CA SER A 67 -5.93 2.11 -9.95
C SER A 67 -4.78 1.67 -9.06
N ARG A 68 -4.79 0.38 -8.70
CA ARG A 68 -3.68 -0.28 -7.99
C ARG A 68 -2.34 -0.08 -8.70
N ALA A 69 -2.32 -0.26 -10.02
CA ALA A 69 -1.11 -0.13 -10.81
C ALA A 69 -0.56 1.30 -10.78
N LEU A 70 -1.44 2.29 -10.79
CA LEU A 70 -1.04 3.71 -10.69
C LEU A 70 -0.52 4.05 -9.30
N ALA A 71 -1.13 3.54 -8.22
CA ALA A 71 -0.64 3.75 -6.87
C ALA A 71 0.80 3.21 -6.74
N LEU A 72 1.02 2.00 -7.24
CA LEU A 72 2.32 1.34 -7.23
C LEU A 72 3.36 2.10 -8.07
N SER A 73 3.03 2.47 -9.32
CA SER A 73 3.97 3.14 -10.22
C SER A 73 4.45 4.48 -9.64
N VAL A 74 3.56 5.24 -8.99
CA VAL A 74 3.93 6.51 -8.35
C VAL A 74 4.98 6.32 -7.25
N VAL A 75 4.90 5.25 -6.47
CA VAL A 75 5.88 4.97 -5.41
C VAL A 75 7.21 4.55 -6.00
N LEU A 76 7.20 3.64 -6.98
CA LEU A 76 8.41 3.17 -7.67
C LEU A 76 9.13 4.34 -8.35
N ASP A 77 8.39 5.20 -9.07
CA ASP A 77 8.94 6.38 -9.74
C ASP A 77 9.58 7.37 -8.75
N LYS A 78 9.07 7.48 -7.52
CA LYS A 78 9.66 8.34 -6.49
C LYS A 78 10.96 7.78 -5.95
N ILE A 79 11.00 6.48 -5.65
CA ILE A 79 12.22 5.77 -5.22
C ILE A 79 13.33 5.90 -6.28
N GLU A 80 12.96 5.78 -7.56
CA GLU A 80 13.94 5.88 -8.66
C GLU A 80 14.47 7.30 -8.90
N ARG A 81 13.79 8.35 -8.41
CA ARG A 81 14.25 9.74 -8.58
C ARG A 81 15.19 10.25 -7.49
N GLU A 82 15.13 9.68 -6.29
CA GLU A 82 15.99 10.06 -5.15
C GLU A 82 17.33 9.30 -5.15
#